data_AF-A0A4Y2XBF0-F1
#
_entry.id   AF-A0A4Y2XBF0-F1
#
_cell.length_a   1.000
_cell.length_b   1.000
_cell.length_c   1.000
_cell.angle_alpha   90.00
_cell.angle_beta   90.00
_cell.angle_gamma   90.00
#
_symmetry.space_group_name_H-M   'P 1'
#
loop_
_entity.id
_entity.type
_entity.pdbx_description
1 polymer ?
#
loop_
_entity_poly.entity_id
_entity_poly.type
_entity_poly.pdbx_seq_one_letter_code
_entity_poly.pdbx_strand_id
1 'polypeptide(L)'
;MAKEGLYFQFKRLRFTEFINVKLCDHCLGYLHTIKFREARENESLQRCDNCGERKPQGVEDDSRRPKCHQCTIAREEYEADYVVNHVIVDKRCLSFQRKRELIIERTDYGK
;
A
#
# COMPACT_ATOMS: atom_id res chain seq x y z
N MET A 1 -35.47 -29.56 -28.68
CA MET A 1 -35.17 -28.12 -28.53
C MET A 1 -34.12 -27.98 -27.44
N ALA A 2 -32.84 -28.05 -27.79
CA ALA A 2 -31.74 -27.89 -26.84
C ALA A 2 -31.54 -26.39 -26.59
N LYS A 3 -31.60 -25.95 -25.32
CA LYS A 3 -31.27 -24.57 -24.96
C LYS A 3 -29.75 -24.39 -25.10
N GLU A 4 -29.32 -23.83 -26.21
CA GLU A 4 -27.95 -23.35 -26.41
C GLU A 4 -27.76 -22.07 -25.57
N GLY A 5 -27.47 -22.25 -24.30
CA GLY A 5 -27.06 -21.16 -23.42
C GLY A 5 -25.56 -20.91 -23.55
N LEU A 6 -25.15 -19.66 -23.73
CA LEU A 6 -23.76 -19.24 -23.57
C LEU A 6 -23.37 -19.40 -22.09
N TYR A 7 -22.63 -20.45 -21.78
CA TYR A 7 -22.05 -20.65 -20.45
C TYR A 7 -20.74 -19.86 -20.37
N PHE A 8 -20.77 -18.74 -19.64
CA PHE A 8 -19.55 -18.00 -19.32
C PHE A 8 -18.84 -18.67 -18.15
N GLN A 9 -17.65 -19.22 -18.40
CA GLN A 9 -16.78 -19.74 -17.34
C GLN A 9 -15.84 -18.61 -16.89
N PHE A 10 -16.17 -17.96 -15.79
CA PHE A 10 -15.29 -16.97 -15.18
C PHE A 10 -14.17 -17.68 -14.42
N LYS A 11 -12.92 -17.50 -14.85
CA LYS A 11 -11.77 -17.95 -14.06
C LYS A 11 -11.47 -16.91 -12.99
N ARG A 12 -11.60 -17.28 -11.71
CA ARG A 12 -11.23 -16.42 -10.58
C ARG A 12 -9.70 -16.28 -10.58
N LEU A 13 -9.19 -15.16 -11.10
CA LEU A 13 -7.76 -14.82 -11.06
C LEU A 13 -7.33 -14.60 -9.61
N ARG A 14 -6.08 -14.96 -9.28
CA ARG A 14 -5.59 -14.78 -7.90
C ARG A 14 -5.42 -13.30 -7.62
N PHE A 15 -6.05 -12.86 -6.54
CA PHE A 15 -6.09 -11.48 -6.11
C PHE A 15 -4.70 -10.81 -6.00
N THR A 16 -3.70 -11.60 -5.61
CA THR A 16 -2.29 -11.20 -5.46
C THR A 16 -1.60 -10.75 -6.74
N GLU A 17 -2.14 -11.10 -7.91
CA GLU A 17 -1.49 -10.84 -9.20
C GLU A 17 -1.85 -9.47 -9.79
N PHE A 18 -3.00 -8.88 -9.41
CA PHE A 18 -3.49 -7.63 -10.01
C PHE A 18 -3.78 -6.52 -9.00
N ILE A 19 -4.23 -6.87 -7.78
CA ILE A 19 -4.65 -5.89 -6.78
C ILE A 19 -3.81 -6.12 -5.52
N ASN A 20 -2.61 -5.52 -5.54
CA ASN A 20 -1.69 -5.55 -4.40
C ASN A 20 -1.62 -4.17 -3.72
N VAL A 21 -1.26 -4.17 -2.44
CA VAL A 21 -0.99 -2.94 -1.69
C VAL A 21 0.27 -2.29 -2.28
N LYS A 22 0.09 -1.20 -3.02
CA LYS A 22 1.20 -0.41 -3.57
C LYS A 22 1.73 0.55 -2.51
N LEU A 23 3.05 0.72 -2.45
CA LEU A 23 3.73 1.69 -1.59
C LEU A 23 4.18 2.87 -2.45
N CYS A 24 3.94 4.09 -1.98
CA CYS A 24 4.42 5.32 -2.61
C CYS A 24 5.88 5.55 -2.20
N ASP A 25 6.80 5.67 -3.16
CA ASP A 25 8.22 5.89 -2.88
C ASP A 25 8.50 7.26 -2.23
N HIS A 26 7.58 8.21 -2.41
CA HIS A 26 7.77 9.59 -1.95
C HIS A 26 7.34 9.81 -0.50
N CYS A 27 6.12 9.43 -0.13
CA CYS A 27 5.59 9.62 1.22
C CYS A 27 5.53 8.33 2.03
N LEU A 28 5.92 7.18 1.46
CA LEU A 28 5.85 5.87 2.10
C LEU A 28 4.41 5.47 2.52
N GLY A 29 3.41 6.03 1.82
CA GLY A 29 1.99 5.74 2.00
C GLY A 29 1.51 4.55 1.17
N TYR A 30 0.50 3.84 1.67
CA TYR A 30 -0.13 2.74 0.93
C TYR A 30 -1.20 3.23 -0.06
N LEU A 31 -1.45 2.40 -1.09
CA LEU A 31 -2.59 2.47 -2.02
C LEU A 31 -2.65 3.71 -2.93
N HIS A 32 -1.53 4.38 -3.15
CA HIS A 32 -1.45 5.42 -4.18
C HIS A 32 -0.08 5.38 -4.86
N THR A 33 -0.07 5.63 -6.16
CA THR A 33 1.13 5.71 -6.99
C THR A 33 1.22 7.10 -7.58
N ILE A 34 2.42 7.69 -7.59
CA ILE A 34 2.66 8.99 -8.21
C ILE A 34 2.09 8.97 -9.64
N LYS A 35 1.28 9.97 -9.99
CA LYS A 35 0.90 10.18 -11.40
C LYS A 35 2.12 10.80 -12.07
N PHE A 36 2.67 10.08 -13.05
CA PHE A 36 3.70 10.46 -14.02
C PHE A 36 4.31 11.86 -13.85
N ARG A 37 5.61 11.93 -13.53
CA ARG A 37 6.35 13.17 -13.23
C ARG A 37 7.15 13.59 -14.47
N GLU A 38 6.92 14.81 -14.98
CA GLU A 38 7.89 15.43 -15.88
C GLU A 38 9.15 15.76 -15.08
N ALA A 39 10.28 15.22 -15.54
CA ALA A 39 11.59 15.45 -14.94
C ALA A 39 11.93 16.95 -15.03
N ARG A 40 11.72 17.69 -13.94
CA ARG A 40 12.33 19.00 -13.73
C ARG A 40 13.14 18.94 -12.45
N GLU A 41 14.43 19.19 -12.65
CA GLU A 41 15.61 19.02 -11.78
C GLU A 41 15.59 19.85 -10.47
N ASN A 42 14.49 19.87 -9.73
CA ASN A 42 14.38 20.56 -8.44
C ASN A 42 13.77 19.59 -7.40
N GLU A 43 14.58 18.60 -7.03
CA GLU A 43 14.18 17.29 -6.51
C GLU A 43 14.02 17.17 -4.98
N SER A 44 14.19 18.22 -4.17
CA SER A 44 14.35 18.02 -2.71
C SER A 44 13.16 18.33 -1.81
N LEU A 45 12.02 18.84 -2.30
CA LEU A 45 10.94 19.32 -1.41
C LEU A 45 9.52 19.17 -1.96
N GLN A 46 9.30 18.34 -2.97
CA GLN A 46 7.95 18.21 -3.52
C GLN A 46 7.04 17.37 -2.62
N ARG A 47 5.73 17.59 -2.67
CA ARG A 47 4.72 16.82 -1.91
C ARG A 47 4.21 15.68 -2.80
N CYS A 48 3.73 14.60 -2.22
CA CYS A 48 3.07 13.54 -2.98
C CYS A 48 1.81 14.10 -3.64
N ASP A 49 1.63 13.92 -4.95
CA ASP A 49 0.48 14.49 -5.66
C ASP A 49 -0.87 13.87 -5.24
N ASN A 50 -0.86 12.69 -4.62
CA ASN A 50 -2.07 12.01 -4.18
C ASN A 50 -2.47 12.33 -2.72
N CYS A 51 -1.51 12.54 -1.82
CA CYS A 51 -1.81 12.80 -0.40
C CYS A 51 -1.29 14.15 0.12
N GLY A 52 -0.49 14.88 -0.66
CA GLY A 52 0.12 16.14 -0.25
C GLY A 52 1.26 16.00 0.76
N GLU A 53 1.60 14.78 1.19
CA GLU A 53 2.64 14.56 2.20
C GLU A 53 4.03 14.43 1.60
N ARG A 54 5.04 14.83 2.38
CA ARG A 54 6.45 14.66 2.04
C ARG A 54 6.94 13.32 2.56
N LYS A 55 8.14 12.90 2.13
CA LYS A 55 8.84 11.82 2.82
C LYS A 55 8.96 12.17 4.31
N PRO A 56 8.57 11.28 5.23
CA PRO A 56 8.72 11.55 6.65
C PRO A 56 10.19 11.81 6.98
N GLN A 57 10.47 12.97 7.59
CA GLN A 57 11.81 13.33 8.04
C GLN A 57 12.28 12.32 9.09
N GLY A 58 13.51 11.82 8.96
CA GLY A 58 14.10 10.83 9.86
C GLY A 58 14.12 9.39 9.35
N VAL A 59 13.55 9.08 8.18
CA VAL A 59 13.70 7.75 7.56
C VAL A 59 15.08 7.57 6.91
N GLU A 60 15.74 8.66 6.53
CA GLU A 60 17.08 8.63 5.91
C GLU A 60 18.22 8.63 6.95
N ASP A 61 17.98 9.12 8.17
CA ASP A 61 19.03 9.34 9.18
C ASP A 61 19.01 8.35 10.36
N ASP A 62 18.00 7.50 10.52
CA ASP A 62 17.96 6.49 11.60
C ASP A 62 18.60 5.16 11.16
N SER A 63 19.76 5.27 10.51
CA SER A 63 20.57 4.18 9.93
C SER A 63 21.00 3.09 10.93
N ARG A 64 20.59 3.18 12.20
CA ARG A 64 20.83 2.17 13.24
C ARG A 64 19.66 1.24 13.49
N ARG A 65 18.40 1.62 13.18
CA ARG A 65 17.23 0.75 13.37
C ARG A 65 16.15 0.99 12.31
N PRO A 66 15.71 -0.05 11.59
CA PRO A 66 14.59 0.12 10.66
C PRO A 66 13.30 0.40 11.45
N LYS A 67 12.66 1.53 11.17
CA LYS A 67 11.36 1.90 11.76
C LYS A 67 10.30 2.01 10.66
N CYS A 68 9.21 1.26 10.79
CA CYS A 68 8.11 1.26 9.85
C CYS A 68 7.21 2.47 10.10
N HIS A 69 7.21 3.39 9.15
CA HIS A 69 6.37 4.59 9.18
C HIS A 69 4.87 4.25 9.29
N GLN A 70 4.39 3.27 8.51
CA GLN A 70 2.97 2.90 8.49
C GLN A 70 2.50 2.18 9.77
N CYS A 71 3.36 1.42 10.45
CA CYS A 71 3.04 0.88 11.77
C CYS A 71 3.11 1.97 12.84
N THR A 72 3.96 2.97 12.67
CA THR A 72 4.06 4.13 13.59
C THR A 72 2.77 4.95 13.54
N ILE A 73 2.30 5.31 12.34
CA ILE A 73 1.00 5.96 12.15
C ILE A 73 -0.11 5.11 12.77
N ALA A 74 -0.12 3.80 12.51
CA ALA A 74 -1.18 2.95 13.03
C ALA A 74 -1.24 2.92 14.57
N ARG A 75 -0.09 3.02 15.23
CA ARG A 75 -0.01 3.11 16.69
C ARG A 75 -0.41 4.48 17.23
N GLU A 76 -0.03 5.55 16.54
CA GLU A 76 -0.31 6.92 16.95
C GLU A 76 -1.77 7.33 16.67
N GLU A 77 -2.32 6.98 15.51
CA GLU A 77 -3.68 7.37 15.09
C GLU A 77 -4.76 6.37 15.47
N TYR A 78 -4.46 5.06 15.41
CA TYR A 78 -5.45 4.00 15.61
C TYR A 78 -5.20 3.18 16.88
N GLU A 79 -4.28 3.64 17.74
CA GLU A 79 -3.88 2.95 18.98
C GLU A 79 -3.52 1.46 18.78
N ALA A 80 -3.03 1.11 17.58
CA ALA A 80 -2.68 -0.26 17.25
C ALA A 80 -1.40 -0.70 18.01
N ASP A 81 -1.35 -1.95 18.43
CA ASP A 81 -0.20 -2.56 19.11
C ASP A 81 0.91 -3.03 18.15
N TYR A 82 0.96 -2.43 16.95
CA TYR A 82 1.85 -2.88 15.88
C TYR A 82 3.31 -2.66 16.23
N VAL A 83 4.12 -3.71 16.04
CA VAL A 83 5.57 -3.63 16.14
C VAL A 83 6.08 -2.67 15.05
N VAL A 84 6.83 -1.65 15.43
CA VAL A 84 7.34 -0.62 14.50
C VAL A 84 8.79 -0.83 14.09
N ASN A 85 9.55 -1.69 14.76
CA ASN A 85 11.00 -1.87 14.53
C ASN A 85 11.27 -2.84 13.36
N HIS A 86 10.78 -2.52 12.17
CA HIS A 86 11.04 -3.27 10.94
C HIS A 86 11.03 -2.35 9.71
N VAL A 87 11.51 -2.85 8.58
CA VAL A 87 11.50 -2.10 7.31
C VAL A 87 10.08 -2.04 6.74
N ILE A 88 9.73 -0.95 6.05
CA ILE A 88 8.37 -0.75 5.51
C ILE A 88 7.95 -1.80 4.45
N VAL A 89 8.93 -2.39 3.76
CA VAL A 89 8.75 -3.46 2.77
C VAL A 89 8.68 -4.86 3.40
N ASP A 90 8.68 -4.97 4.73
CA ASP A 90 8.58 -6.24 5.42
C ASP A 90 7.22 -6.91 5.11
N LYS A 91 7.27 -8.16 4.63
CA LYS A 91 6.08 -8.97 4.35
C LYS A 91 5.28 -9.30 5.62
N ARG A 92 5.90 -9.21 6.79
CA ARG A 92 5.28 -9.39 8.12
C ARG A 92 4.73 -8.08 8.71
N CYS A 93 4.83 -6.95 7.99
CA CYS A 93 4.25 -5.68 8.41
C CYS A 93 2.73 -5.82 8.65
N LEU A 94 2.27 -5.54 9.87
CA LEU A 94 0.86 -5.64 10.23
C LEU A 94 0.01 -4.60 9.50
N SER A 95 0.51 -3.37 9.33
CA SER A 95 -0.17 -2.35 8.52
C SER A 95 -0.34 -2.81 7.06
N PHE A 96 0.66 -3.49 6.49
CA PHE A 96 0.55 -4.07 5.14
C PHE A 96 -0.52 -5.17 5.08
N GLN A 97 -0.49 -6.11 6.02
CA GLN A 97 -1.46 -7.21 6.10
C GLN A 97 -2.87 -6.67 6.24
N ARG A 98 -3.08 -5.69 7.13
CA ARG A 98 -4.38 -5.05 7.34
C ARG A 98 -4.90 -4.37 6.08
N LYS A 99 -4.05 -3.62 5.35
CA LYS A 99 -4.45 -3.00 4.08
C LYS A 99 -4.78 -4.06 3.03
N ARG A 100 -4.03 -5.15 2.97
CA ARG A 100 -4.32 -6.27 2.06
C ARG A 100 -5.68 -6.90 2.36
N GLU A 101 -5.98 -7.16 3.62
CA GLU A 101 -7.29 -7.65 4.06
C GLU A 101 -8.43 -6.72 3.67
N LEU A 102 -8.29 -5.41 3.91
CA LEU A 102 -9.30 -4.42 3.55
C LEU A 102 -9.55 -4.36 2.05
N ILE A 103 -8.51 -4.52 1.23
CA ILE A 103 -8.69 -4.60 -0.22
C ILE A 103 -9.49 -5.85 -0.56
N ILE A 104 -9.09 -7.02 -0.05
CA ILE A 104 -9.80 -8.29 -0.28
C ILE A 104 -11.27 -8.14 0.13
N GLU A 105 -11.55 -7.61 1.31
CA GLU A 105 -12.93 -7.39 1.80
C GLU A 105 -13.76 -6.50 0.86
N ARG A 106 -13.16 -5.46 0.29
CA ARG A 106 -13.86 -4.50 -0.59
C ARG A 106 -14.09 -4.98 -2.02
N THR A 107 -13.42 -6.06 -2.42
CA THR A 107 -13.33 -6.48 -3.82
C THR A 107 -13.68 -7.96 -4.01
N ASP A 108 -13.74 -8.74 -2.94
CA ASP A 108 -14.24 -10.10 -2.96
C ASP A 108 -15.76 -10.10 -2.83
N TYR A 109 -16.43 -9.92 -3.98
CA TYR A 109 -17.89 -9.89 -4.09
C TYR A 109 -18.56 -11.27 -3.95
N GLY A 110 -17.81 -12.33 -3.60
CA GLY A 110 -18.28 -13.72 -3.57
C GLY A 110 -18.34 -14.36 -2.18
N LYS A 111 -18.72 -13.59 -1.14
CA LYS A 111 -19.07 -14.13 0.18
C LYS A 111 -20.51 -14.63 0.23
#